data_AF-A0A8H4ES52-F1
#
_entry.id   AF-A0A8H4ES52-F1
#
_cell.length_a   1.000
_cell.length_b   1.000
_cell.length_c   1.000
_cell.angle_alpha   90.00
_cell.angle_beta   90.00
_cell.angle_gamma   90.00
#
_symmetry.space_group_name_H-M   'P 1'
#
loop_
_entity.id
_entity.type
_entity.pdbx_description
1 polymer ?
#
loop_
_entity_poly.entity_id
_entity_poly.type
_entity_poly.pdbx_seq_one_letter_code
_entity_poly.pdbx_strand_id
1 'polypeptide(L)'
;MYTISKPTGDYYKVKLKVGEIVEATLFGESTQMFGKIISIIKHTWNNNQEYIFLCFKWLKNLNEADTLLGCPIYQIQHLDNDSFNQIHPLSVVLQSSNIPFIHYCKSSCSFQQHDTTDYEYIRNDFFFKAI
;
A
#
# COMPACT_ATOMS: atom_id res chain seq x y z
N MET A 1 -12.72 0.56 -9.31
CA MET A 1 -12.46 -0.86 -9.62
C MET A 1 -11.70 -0.87 -10.93
N TYR A 2 -10.59 -1.59 -10.98
CA TYR A 2 -9.68 -1.66 -12.12
C TYR A 2 -9.47 -3.12 -12.52
N THR A 3 -9.12 -3.37 -13.78
CA THR A 3 -8.85 -4.70 -14.32
C THR A 3 -7.38 -4.78 -14.70
N ILE A 4 -6.68 -5.81 -14.23
CA ILE A 4 -5.28 -6.08 -14.56
C ILE A 4 -5.24 -7.33 -15.43
N SER A 5 -4.69 -7.20 -16.63
CA SER A 5 -4.50 -8.29 -17.59
C SER A 5 -3.19 -9.01 -17.34
N LYS A 6 -3.21 -10.33 -17.29
CA LYS A 6 -2.00 -11.17 -17.21
C LYS A 6 -1.48 -11.51 -18.61
N PRO A 7 -0.18 -11.83 -18.76
CA PRO A 7 0.38 -12.34 -20.02
C PRO A 7 -0.32 -13.61 -20.53
N THR A 8 -0.93 -14.40 -19.64
CA THR A 8 -1.68 -15.63 -19.98
C THR A 8 -3.03 -15.37 -20.65
N GLY A 9 -3.48 -14.12 -20.72
CA GLY A 9 -4.81 -13.74 -21.22
C GLY A 9 -5.89 -13.69 -20.13
N ASP A 10 -5.60 -14.19 -18.93
CA ASP A 10 -6.46 -14.04 -17.76
C ASP A 10 -6.48 -12.60 -17.25
N TYR A 11 -7.52 -12.24 -16.49
CA TYR A 11 -7.58 -10.95 -15.81
C TYR A 11 -8.07 -11.10 -14.38
N TYR A 12 -7.70 -10.14 -13.54
CA TYR A 12 -8.28 -10.02 -12.21
C TYR A 12 -8.70 -8.57 -11.95
N LYS A 13 -9.69 -8.41 -11.08
CA LYS A 13 -10.23 -7.10 -10.69
C LYS A 13 -9.64 -6.69 -9.36
N VAL A 14 -9.24 -5.43 -9.26
CA VAL A 14 -8.80 -4.82 -8.01
C VAL A 14 -9.65 -3.60 -7.69
N LYS A 15 -10.02 -3.46 -6.42
CA LYS A 15 -10.63 -2.24 -5.90
C LYS A 15 -9.57 -1.55 -5.06
N LEU A 16 -9.18 -0.36 -5.48
CA LEU A 16 -8.15 0.45 -4.84
C LEU A 16 -8.75 1.79 -4.45
N LYS A 17 -8.29 2.33 -3.33
CA LYS A 17 -8.58 3.68 -2.86
C LYS A 17 -7.30 4.35 -2.38
N VAL A 18 -7.25 5.66 -2.53
CA VAL A 18 -6.23 6.48 -1.87
C VAL A 18 -6.33 6.26 -0.36
N GLY A 19 -5.17 6.11 0.28
CA GLY A 19 -5.03 5.80 1.70
C GLY A 19 -4.91 4.31 2.03
N GLU A 20 -5.31 3.41 1.14
CA GLU A 20 -5.14 1.97 1.34
C GLU A 20 -3.65 1.58 1.21
N ILE A 21 -3.22 0.65 2.06
CA ILE A 21 -1.91 0.00 1.95
C ILE A 21 -2.09 -1.30 1.18
N VAL A 22 -1.29 -1.48 0.14
CA VAL A 22 -1.32 -2.66 -0.71
C VAL A 22 0.05 -3.31 -0.77
N GLU A 23 0.02 -4.61 -1.06
CA GLU A 23 1.20 -5.38 -1.39
C GLU A 23 1.57 -5.14 -2.86
N ALA A 24 2.87 -4.94 -3.12
CA ALA A 24 3.41 -4.70 -4.44
C ALA A 24 4.70 -5.49 -4.67
N THR A 25 4.97 -5.82 -5.93
CA THR A 25 6.25 -6.40 -6.37
C THR A 25 6.82 -5.52 -7.47
N LEU A 26 7.98 -4.92 -7.22
CA LEU A 26 8.68 -4.12 -8.21
C LEU A 26 9.36 -5.03 -9.24
N PHE A 27 9.42 -4.55 -10.48
CA PHE A 27 10.02 -5.35 -11.56
C PHE A 27 11.52 -5.59 -11.30
N GLY A 28 11.93 -6.86 -11.29
CA GLY A 28 13.31 -7.25 -10.99
C GLY A 28 13.62 -7.44 -9.50
N GLU A 29 12.67 -7.16 -8.61
CA GLU A 29 12.79 -7.45 -7.18
C GLU A 29 12.01 -8.72 -6.82
N SER A 30 12.64 -9.61 -6.05
CA SER A 30 11.98 -10.82 -5.53
C SER A 30 11.25 -10.58 -4.20
N THR A 31 11.40 -9.38 -3.62
CA THR A 31 10.89 -9.06 -2.28
C THR A 31 9.55 -8.35 -2.38
N GLN A 32 8.56 -8.84 -1.64
CA GLN A 32 7.27 -8.18 -1.50
C GLN A 32 7.44 -6.87 -0.70
N MET A 33 6.88 -5.80 -1.23
CA MET A 33 6.86 -4.48 -0.60
C MET A 33 5.44 -4.09 -0.24
N PHE A 34 5.29 -3.20 0.74
CA PHE A 34 4.01 -2.63 1.11
C PHE A 34 4.02 -1.13 0.88
N GLY A 35 3.00 -0.61 0.20
CA GLY A 35 2.90 0.80 -0.17
C GLY A 35 1.54 1.37 0.13
N LYS A 36 1.49 2.53 0.80
CA LYS A 36 0.27 3.33 0.96
C LYS A 36 0.01 4.13 -0.31
N ILE A 37 -1.14 3.94 -0.93
CA ILE A 37 -1.55 4.70 -2.12
C ILE A 37 -1.79 6.15 -1.72
N ILE A 38 -1.03 7.08 -2.27
CA ILE A 38 -1.23 8.52 -2.05
C ILE A 38 -1.93 9.18 -3.25
N SER A 39 -1.85 8.59 -4.43
CA SER A 39 -2.55 9.08 -5.62
C SER A 39 -2.78 7.96 -6.63
N ILE A 40 -3.85 8.09 -7.42
CA ILE A 40 -4.17 7.24 -8.56
C ILE A 40 -4.26 8.14 -9.79
N ILE A 41 -3.37 7.93 -10.74
CA ILE A 41 -3.26 8.74 -11.95
C ILE A 41 -3.82 7.93 -13.12
N LYS A 42 -4.69 8.57 -13.89
CA LYS A 42 -5.26 8.02 -15.11
C LYS A 42 -4.69 8.77 -16.31
N HIS A 43 -4.11 8.03 -17.24
CA HIS A 43 -3.49 8.60 -18.44
C HIS A 43 -4.03 7.93 -19.70
N THR A 44 -4.49 8.71 -20.67
CA THR A 44 -4.92 8.21 -21.98
C THR A 44 -3.78 8.40 -22.96
N TRP A 45 -3.25 7.31 -23.51
CA TRP A 45 -2.17 7.38 -24.49
C TRP A 45 -2.72 7.57 -25.92
N ASN A 46 -1.82 7.78 -26.89
CA ASN A 46 -2.16 7.99 -28.30
C ASN A 46 -2.90 6.83 -28.98
N ASN A 47 -2.92 5.65 -28.35
CA ASN A 47 -3.69 4.49 -28.82
C ASN A 47 -5.13 4.47 -28.27
N ASN A 48 -5.60 5.56 -27.64
CA ASN A 48 -6.89 5.68 -26.97
C ASN A 48 -7.09 4.66 -25.82
N GLN A 49 -6.02 4.04 -25.32
CA GLN A 49 -6.08 3.15 -24.17
C GLN A 49 -5.79 3.94 -22.88
N GLU A 50 -6.45 3.51 -21.81
CA GLU A 50 -6.30 4.11 -20.49
C GLU A 50 -5.29 3.30 -19.67
N TYR A 51 -4.27 4.00 -19.19
CA TYR A 51 -3.23 3.47 -18.31
C TYR A 51 -3.40 4.04 -16.91
N ILE A 52 -3.29 3.16 -15.92
CA ILE A 52 -3.42 3.52 -14.52
C ILE A 52 -2.04 3.43 -13.86
N PHE A 53 -1.65 4.51 -13.21
CA PHE A 53 -0.45 4.61 -12.40
C PHE A 53 -0.82 4.91 -10.95
N LEU A 54 -0.01 4.41 -10.03
CA LEU A 54 -0.18 4.58 -8.60
C LEU A 54 1.03 5.28 -8.02
N CYS A 55 0.79 6.24 -7.13
CA CYS A 55 1.82 6.85 -6.32
C CYS A 55 1.82 6.21 -4.94
N PHE A 56 2.98 5.75 -4.46
CA PHE A 56 3.11 5.12 -3.15
C PHE A 56 3.98 5.92 -2.19
N LYS A 57 3.59 5.87 -0.91
CA LYS A 57 4.54 5.96 0.21
C LYS A 57 4.86 4.55 0.68
N TRP A 58 6.10 4.12 0.49
CA TRP A 58 6.54 2.77 0.84
C TRP A 58 6.67 2.59 2.35
N LEU A 59 6.41 1.38 2.84
CA LEU A 59 6.56 1.01 4.24
C LEU A 59 7.82 0.17 4.42
N LYS A 60 8.56 0.41 5.50
CA LYS A 60 9.62 -0.48 6.00
C LYS A 60 9.11 -1.30 7.17
N ASN A 61 9.48 -2.58 7.22
CA ASN A 61 9.28 -3.39 8.43
C ASN A 61 10.27 -2.89 9.50
N LEU A 62 9.79 -2.64 10.72
CA LEU A 62 10.65 -2.24 11.84
C LEU A 62 11.39 -3.42 12.48
N ASN A 63 11.05 -4.65 12.09
CA ASN A 63 11.46 -5.90 12.74
C ASN A 63 11.03 -5.95 14.22
N GLU A 64 9.94 -5.25 14.52
CA GLU A 64 9.26 -5.22 15.80
C GLU A 64 7.87 -5.82 15.65
N ALA A 65 7.34 -6.34 16.75
CA ALA A 65 5.97 -6.83 16.82
C ALA A 65 5.20 -6.08 17.90
N ASP A 66 3.92 -5.82 17.65
CA ASP A 66 3.01 -5.31 18.66
C ASP A 66 2.98 -6.27 19.86
N THR A 67 3.07 -5.74 21.07
CA THR A 67 3.25 -6.56 22.29
C THR A 67 1.98 -7.31 22.67
N LEU A 68 0.81 -6.87 22.22
CA LEU A 68 -0.47 -7.50 22.52
C LEU A 68 -0.85 -8.53 21.46
N LEU A 69 -0.69 -8.19 20.18
CA LEU A 69 -1.13 -9.00 19.05
C LEU A 69 0.00 -9.89 18.50
N GLY A 70 1.27 -9.57 18.76
CA GLY A 70 2.41 -10.23 18.11
C GLY A 70 2.52 -9.94 16.61
N CYS A 71 1.76 -8.98 16.09
CA CYS A 71 1.73 -8.62 14.68
C CYS A 71 2.90 -7.70 14.29
N PRO A 72 3.49 -7.85 13.10
CA PRO A 72 4.59 -7.00 12.66
C PRO A 72 4.20 -5.52 12.54
N ILE A 73 5.13 -4.65 12.94
CA ILE A 73 5.00 -3.20 12.84
C ILE A 73 5.78 -2.68 11.62
N TYR A 74 5.11 -1.86 10.83
CA TYR A 74 5.66 -1.19 9.66
C TYR A 74 5.61 0.33 9.83
N GLN A 75 6.54 1.05 9.22
CA GLN A 75 6.57 2.52 9.22
C GLN A 75 6.64 3.06 7.79
N ILE A 76 5.88 4.12 7.49
CA ILE A 76 6.04 4.87 6.24
C ILE A 76 7.45 5.44 6.17
N GLN A 77 8.14 5.17 5.07
CA GLN A 77 9.46 5.72 4.80
C GLN A 77 9.32 7.22 4.50
N HIS A 78 10.08 8.04 5.23
CA HIS A 78 10.33 9.42 4.85
C HIS A 78 11.29 9.40 3.68
N LEU A 79 10.77 9.60 2.47
CA LEU A 79 11.61 9.77 1.30
C LEU A 79 12.17 11.19 1.32
N ASP A 80 13.49 11.32 1.39
CA ASP A 80 14.16 12.58 1.06
C ASP A 80 13.91 12.86 -0.44
N ASN A 81 13.02 13.82 -0.69
CA ASN A 81 12.67 14.59 -1.90
C ASN A 81 12.90 14.10 -3.35
N ASP A 82 13.52 12.95 -3.66
CA ASP A 82 14.13 12.77 -5.00
C ASP A 82 14.01 11.40 -5.66
N SER A 83 13.11 10.51 -5.23
CA SER A 83 12.89 9.28 -5.99
C SER A 83 11.58 9.29 -6.76
N PHE A 84 11.71 9.37 -8.09
CA PHE A 84 10.73 8.93 -9.08
C PHE A 84 10.24 7.48 -8.85
N ASN A 85 10.80 6.73 -7.87
CA ASN A 85 10.35 5.42 -7.37
C ASN A 85 8.99 5.43 -6.65
N GLN A 86 8.24 6.53 -6.69
CA GLN A 86 6.89 6.58 -6.12
C GLN A 86 5.82 6.20 -7.14
N ILE A 87 6.04 6.43 -8.44
CA ILE A 87 5.03 6.22 -9.48
C ILE A 87 5.25 4.87 -10.15
N HIS A 88 4.25 3.99 -10.07
CA HIS A 88 4.32 2.65 -10.64
C HIS A 88 3.08 2.32 -11.46
N PRO A 89 3.20 1.49 -12.51
CA PRO A 89 2.02 1.00 -13.21
C PRO A 89 1.17 0.15 -12.26
N LEU A 90 -0.15 0.16 -12.45
CA LEU A 90 -1.10 -0.64 -11.66
C LEU A 90 -0.71 -2.13 -11.55
N SER A 91 0.00 -2.67 -12.55
CA SER A 91 0.45 -4.06 -12.60
C SER A 91 1.41 -4.48 -11.49
N VAL A 92 2.04 -3.53 -10.77
CA VAL A 92 2.91 -3.88 -9.62
C VAL A 92 2.11 -4.35 -8.41
N VAL A 93 0.84 -3.96 -8.32
CA VAL A 93 -0.03 -4.31 -7.20
C VAL A 93 -0.44 -5.77 -7.38
N LEU A 94 -0.07 -6.58 -6.41
CA LEU A 94 -0.59 -7.93 -6.30
C LEU A 94 -2.08 -7.84 -5.99
N GLN A 95 -2.86 -8.88 -6.36
CA GLN A 95 -4.30 -8.96 -6.13
C GLN A 95 -4.73 -8.27 -4.83
N SER A 96 -5.82 -7.47 -4.87
CA SER A 96 -6.26 -6.59 -3.78
C SER A 96 -5.93 -7.17 -2.41
N SER A 97 -4.97 -6.55 -1.71
CA SER A 97 -4.43 -7.05 -0.45
C SER A 97 -5.59 -7.39 0.49
N ASN A 98 -5.80 -8.68 0.73
CA ASN A 98 -6.70 -9.14 1.80
C ASN A 98 -6.07 -8.93 3.18
N ILE A 99 -4.84 -8.40 3.23
CA ILE A 99 -4.08 -8.15 4.44
C ILE A 99 -4.41 -6.73 4.92
N PRO A 100 -5.12 -6.56 6.04
CA PRO A 100 -5.43 -5.25 6.59
C PRO A 100 -4.18 -4.64 7.23
N PHE A 101 -3.90 -3.38 6.94
CA PHE A 101 -3.01 -2.55 7.76
C PHE A 101 -3.86 -1.64 8.64
N ILE A 102 -3.58 -1.66 9.93
CA ILE A 102 -4.25 -0.84 10.94
C ILE A 102 -3.27 0.23 11.37
N HIS A 103 -3.70 1.50 11.39
CA HIS A 103 -2.87 2.58 11.89
C HIS A 103 -2.52 2.33 13.37
N TYR A 104 -1.23 2.33 13.70
CA TYR A 104 -0.77 2.06 15.05
C TYR A 104 -0.73 3.37 15.85
N CYS A 105 -1.90 3.80 16.29
CA CYS A 105 -2.02 4.96 17.16
C CYS A 105 -1.41 4.64 18.54
N LYS A 106 -0.21 5.17 18.81
CA LYS A 106 0.37 5.13 20.15
C LYS A 106 -0.34 6.14 21.04
N SER A 107 -0.02 6.16 22.34
CA SER A 107 -0.70 6.94 23.38
C SER A 107 -0.82 8.45 23.13
N SER A 108 -0.13 9.00 22.12
CA SER A 108 -0.26 10.36 21.60
C SER A 108 -1.54 10.60 20.80
N CYS A 109 -2.18 9.56 20.27
CA CYS A 109 -3.46 9.67 19.58
C CYS A 109 -4.62 9.74 20.57
N SER A 110 -5.36 10.85 20.57
CA SER A 110 -6.69 10.91 21.18
C SER A 110 -7.78 10.92 20.11
N PHE A 111 -9.03 10.60 20.50
CA PHE A 111 -10.19 10.67 19.60
C PHE A 111 -10.34 12.03 18.89
N GLN A 112 -9.80 13.10 19.48
CA GLN A 112 -9.87 14.47 18.96
C GLN A 112 -8.55 14.94 18.32
N GLN A 113 -7.43 14.27 18.61
CA GLN A 113 -6.10 14.59 18.12
C GLN A 113 -5.47 13.29 17.65
N HIS A 114 -5.83 12.90 16.43
CA HIS A 114 -5.13 11.84 15.74
C HIS A 114 -3.80 12.40 15.27
N ASP A 115 -2.70 11.86 15.78
CA ASP A 115 -1.39 12.22 15.27
C ASP A 115 -1.27 11.71 13.83
N THR A 116 -1.40 12.62 12.87
CA THR A 116 -1.21 12.30 11.44
C THR A 116 0.26 12.15 11.07
N THR A 117 1.15 12.42 12.02
CA THR A 117 2.60 12.19 11.93
C THR A 117 3.01 10.86 12.55
N ASP A 118 2.10 10.12 13.19
CA ASP A 118 2.35 8.70 13.44
C ASP A 118 2.29 7.96 12.09
N TYR A 119 3.46 7.45 11.70
CA TYR A 119 3.69 6.82 10.41
C TYR A 119 3.68 5.30 10.51
N GLU A 120 3.30 4.76 11.66
CA GLU A 120 3.37 3.33 11.97
C GLU A 120 2.04 2.59 11.77
N TYR A 121 2.12 1.36 11.30
CA TYR A 121 0.98 0.51 10.97
C TYR A 121 1.25 -0.92 11.43
N ILE A 122 0.24 -1.56 12.01
CA ILE A 122 0.27 -2.99 12.31
C ILE A 122 -0.26 -3.75 11.09
N ARG A 123 0.50 -4.76 10.63
CA ARG A 123 0.02 -5.72 9.64
C ARG A 123 -0.82 -6.79 10.35
N ASN A 124 -2.13 -6.78 10.12
CA ASN A 124 -3.05 -7.70 10.78
C ASN A 124 -3.00 -9.09 10.15
N ASP A 125 -2.20 -9.97 10.72
CA ASP A 125 -2.02 -11.35 10.25
C ASP A 125 -3.19 -12.28 10.64
N PHE A 126 -4.09 -11.83 11.52
CA PHE A 126 -5.19 -12.65 12.06
C PHE A 126 -6.56 -12.36 11.42
N PHE A 127 -6.61 -11.48 10.40
CA PHE A 127 -7.83 -11.13 9.66
C PHE A 127 -9.01 -10.62 10.53
N PHE A 128 -8.75 -10.09 11.74
CA PHE A 128 -9.80 -9.45 12.52
C PHE A 128 -10.35 -8.25 11.76
N LYS A 129 -11.66 -8.19 11.53
CA LYS A 129 -12.30 -6.95 11.10
C LYS A 129 -12.30 -6.00 12.29
N ALA A 130 -11.63 -4.85 12.16
CA ALA A 130 -11.97 -3.71 13.01
C ALA A 130 -13.45 -3.39 12.77
N ILE A 131 -14.25 -3.37 13.84
CA ILE A 131 -15.67 -3.04 13.82
C ILE A 131 -15.82 -1.53 13.96
#